data_AF-A0A961EMU5-F1
#
_entry.id   AF-A0A961EMU5-F1
#
_cell.length_a   1.000
_cell.length_b   1.000
_cell.length_c   1.000
_cell.angle_alpha   90.00
_cell.angle_beta   90.00
_cell.angle_gamma   90.00
#
_symmetry.space_group_name_H-M   'P 1'
#
loop_
_entity.id
_entity.type
_entity.pdbx_description
1 polymer ?
#
loop_
_entity_poly.entity_id
_entity_poly.type
_entity_poly.pdbx_seq_one_letter_code
_entity_poly.pdbx_strand_id
1 'polypeptide(L)'
;MRVTARPRRGRSRTTTATAYPTSTSTSRPGDRGGCSPADPGLSARNARSTRYRGSVGSTRYDAVENRPVDEAGRLLDTDGSRTIGQLVADASREMSTLVRSEIALAKAEVTGGLKSGGKGAGLLGAAAFLGLLGLIFLFHTLARVLDIWLPISASYGIVTALLFLVAAVLGLMGKKAISQAKPVPEQAITEAKETVEAVKSSV
;
A
#
# COMPACT_ATOMS: atom_id res chain seq x y z
N MET A 1 51.89 30.65 -40.62
CA MET A 1 51.30 29.30 -40.72
C MET A 1 49.81 29.46 -41.02
N ARG A 2 49.37 29.09 -42.23
CA ARG A 2 47.97 29.19 -42.69
C ARG A 2 47.28 27.84 -42.48
N VAL A 3 46.19 27.83 -41.72
CA VAL A 3 45.32 26.65 -41.55
C VAL A 3 44.25 26.68 -42.63
N THR A 4 44.31 25.72 -43.55
CA THR A 4 43.32 25.53 -44.62
C THR A 4 42.19 24.63 -44.15
N ALA A 5 40.97 25.16 -44.16
CA ALA A 5 39.74 24.38 -44.02
C ALA A 5 39.44 23.57 -45.29
N ARG A 6 38.89 22.37 -45.13
CA ARG A 6 38.11 21.68 -46.17
C ARG A 6 36.88 20.99 -45.56
N PRO A 7 35.73 21.02 -46.26
CA PRO A 7 34.48 20.43 -45.78
C PRO A 7 34.27 19.02 -46.33
N ARG A 8 33.51 18.16 -45.63
CA ARG A 8 32.81 17.04 -46.27
C ARG A 8 31.43 16.79 -45.66
N ARG A 9 30.42 17.02 -46.50
CA ARG A 9 29.08 16.45 -46.43
C ARG A 9 29.17 14.92 -46.54
N GLY A 10 28.45 14.21 -45.68
CA GLY A 10 28.20 12.77 -45.79
C GLY A 10 26.78 12.49 -45.32
N ARG A 11 25.92 12.12 -46.27
CA ARG A 11 24.48 11.87 -46.13
C ARG A 11 24.28 10.36 -45.95
N SER A 12 23.57 9.94 -44.91
CA SER A 12 22.99 8.60 -44.82
C SER A 12 21.55 8.70 -44.32
N ARG A 13 20.61 8.62 -45.26
CA ARG A 13 19.27 8.10 -45.02
C ARG A 13 19.40 6.56 -44.96
N THR A 14 18.60 5.87 -44.15
CA THR A 14 17.49 4.96 -44.51
C THR A 14 17.16 4.05 -43.31
N THR A 15 15.86 3.92 -42.99
CA THR A 15 15.15 2.79 -42.32
C THR A 15 15.64 2.34 -40.93
N THR A 16 14.80 2.22 -39.90
CA THR A 16 13.58 1.38 -39.86
C THR A 16 12.61 1.91 -38.80
N ALA A 17 11.34 2.04 -39.20
CA ALA A 17 10.21 2.29 -38.34
C ALA A 17 9.85 1.01 -37.59
N THR A 18 9.82 1.04 -36.27
CA THR A 18 9.20 -0.01 -35.45
C THR A 18 7.88 0.54 -34.92
N ALA A 19 6.81 0.02 -35.51
CA ALA A 19 5.43 0.34 -35.19
C ALA A 19 5.03 -0.22 -33.81
N TYR A 20 4.26 0.56 -33.06
CA TYR A 20 3.51 0.12 -31.89
C TYR A 20 2.27 -0.64 -32.35
N PRO A 21 1.94 -1.82 -31.79
CA PRO A 21 0.60 -2.38 -31.95
C PRO A 21 -0.38 -1.70 -30.99
N THR A 22 -1.24 -0.86 -31.55
CA THR A 22 -2.52 -0.43 -30.99
C THR A 22 -3.50 -1.60 -30.98
N SER A 23 -3.84 -2.13 -29.81
CA SER A 23 -4.99 -3.06 -29.66
C SER A 23 -6.27 -2.27 -29.45
N THR A 24 -6.82 -1.76 -30.56
CA THR A 24 -8.21 -1.28 -30.62
C THR A 24 -9.08 -2.47 -31.01
N SER A 25 -9.68 -3.13 -30.02
CA SER A 25 -10.70 -4.17 -30.26
C SER A 25 -12.03 -3.50 -30.53
N THR A 26 -12.28 -3.26 -31.82
CA THR A 26 -13.53 -2.72 -32.36
C THR A 26 -14.56 -3.83 -32.42
N SER A 27 -15.61 -3.69 -31.61
CA SER A 27 -16.87 -4.43 -31.71
C SER A 27 -17.66 -4.05 -32.98
N ARG A 28 -18.13 -5.03 -33.77
CA ARG A 28 -19.35 -5.02 -34.65
C ARG A 28 -19.41 -6.27 -35.58
N PRO A 29 -20.51 -6.56 -36.30
CA PRO A 29 -21.84 -6.97 -35.80
C PRO A 29 -22.42 -8.18 -36.60
N GLY A 30 -23.48 -8.80 -36.09
CA GLY A 30 -24.39 -9.58 -36.91
C GLY A 30 -24.70 -10.95 -36.37
N ASP A 31 -25.72 -11.04 -35.52
CA ASP A 31 -26.74 -12.01 -35.84
C ASP A 31 -28.13 -11.50 -35.50
N ARG A 32 -29.07 -11.82 -36.38
CA ARG A 32 -30.40 -11.23 -36.50
C ARG A 32 -31.40 -12.01 -35.63
N GLY A 33 -32.30 -11.26 -35.01
CA GLY A 33 -33.48 -11.76 -34.30
C GLY A 33 -33.84 -10.72 -33.23
N GLY A 34 -34.57 -9.66 -33.53
CA GLY A 34 -35.83 -9.67 -34.26
C GLY A 34 -36.97 -9.95 -33.30
N CYS A 35 -37.24 -9.03 -32.36
CA CYS A 35 -38.54 -8.76 -31.77
C CYS A 35 -38.55 -7.30 -31.25
N SER A 36 -39.24 -6.46 -32.01
CA SER A 36 -39.81 -5.15 -31.65
C SER A 36 -41.34 -5.39 -31.51
N PRO A 37 -42.21 -4.48 -31.02
CA PRO A 37 -42.02 -3.20 -30.30
C PRO A 37 -42.85 -3.13 -28.98
N ALA A 38 -42.63 -2.10 -28.15
CA ALA A 38 -43.67 -1.25 -27.53
C ALA A 38 -43.11 -0.43 -26.35
N ASP A 39 -43.17 0.89 -26.48
CA ASP A 39 -43.10 1.94 -25.46
C ASP A 39 -44.27 1.81 -24.42
N PRO A 40 -44.52 2.75 -23.48
CA PRO A 40 -43.67 3.63 -22.66
C PRO A 40 -44.05 3.61 -21.15
N GLY A 41 -43.13 4.07 -20.28
CA GLY A 41 -43.48 4.68 -18.98
C GLY A 41 -43.94 3.74 -17.84
N LEU A 42 -44.11 4.36 -16.66
CA LEU A 42 -44.54 3.81 -15.35
C LEU A 42 -43.36 3.32 -14.49
N SER A 43 -42.85 4.09 -13.51
CA SER A 43 -43.55 4.50 -12.29
C SER A 43 -44.50 3.44 -11.78
N ALA A 44 -44.00 2.47 -11.00
CA ALA A 44 -44.79 1.79 -9.98
C ALA A 44 -43.94 0.88 -9.09
N ARG A 45 -43.99 1.16 -7.79
CA ARG A 45 -44.42 0.23 -6.73
C ARG A 45 -43.55 -1.02 -6.56
N ASN A 46 -42.82 -1.09 -5.45
CA ASN A 46 -43.27 -1.72 -4.19
C ASN A 46 -43.45 -3.24 -4.29
N ALA A 47 -43.01 -3.91 -3.23
CA ALA A 47 -43.29 -5.28 -2.83
C ALA A 47 -42.48 -6.38 -3.53
N ARG A 48 -41.41 -6.79 -2.86
CA ARG A 48 -41.25 -8.22 -2.60
C ARG A 48 -40.59 -8.50 -1.25
N SER A 49 -41.47 -8.53 -0.25
CA SER A 49 -41.38 -9.41 0.91
C SER A 49 -41.10 -10.85 0.47
N THR A 50 -39.85 -11.25 0.39
CA THR A 50 -39.50 -12.66 0.49
C THR A 50 -39.42 -13.01 1.97
N ARG A 51 -40.55 -13.53 2.44
CA ARG A 51 -40.68 -14.35 3.64
C ARG A 51 -39.47 -15.27 3.78
N TYR A 52 -38.67 -15.09 4.82
CA TYR A 52 -37.83 -16.16 5.33
C TYR A 52 -38.75 -17.12 6.10
N ARG A 53 -39.39 -18.00 5.32
CA ARG A 53 -40.24 -19.09 5.79
C ARG A 53 -39.31 -20.13 6.39
N GLY A 54 -39.57 -20.49 7.65
CA GLY A 54 -38.71 -21.36 8.43
C GLY A 54 -38.47 -22.74 7.82
N SER A 55 -37.33 -23.29 8.21
CA SER A 55 -37.16 -24.73 8.45
C SER A 55 -36.19 -24.86 9.62
N VAL A 56 -36.74 -24.85 10.84
CA VAL A 56 -36.02 -25.34 12.01
C VAL A 56 -35.93 -26.84 11.82
N GLY A 57 -34.87 -27.27 11.13
CA GLY A 57 -34.56 -28.67 10.86
C GLY A 57 -34.09 -29.34 12.14
N SER A 58 -35.03 -29.57 13.05
CA SER A 58 -34.95 -30.50 14.17
C SER A 58 -35.00 -31.93 13.64
N THR A 59 -33.95 -32.40 12.97
CA THR A 59 -33.80 -33.83 12.65
C THR A 59 -32.37 -34.16 12.22
N ARG A 60 -31.43 -34.16 13.16
CA ARG A 60 -30.16 -34.92 13.04
C ARG A 60 -29.62 -35.47 14.36
N TYR A 61 -30.38 -35.36 15.46
CA TYR A 61 -30.02 -36.02 16.72
C TYR A 61 -30.58 -37.45 16.81
N ASP A 62 -31.56 -37.81 15.99
CA ASP A 62 -32.28 -39.09 16.11
C ASP A 62 -31.54 -40.30 15.48
N ALA A 63 -30.44 -40.08 14.76
CA ALA A 63 -29.70 -41.14 14.08
C ALA A 63 -28.55 -41.74 14.91
N VAL A 64 -28.27 -41.20 16.10
CA VAL A 64 -27.17 -41.67 16.96
C VAL A 64 -27.65 -42.66 18.02
N GLU A 65 -28.95 -42.76 18.26
CA GLU A 65 -29.50 -43.53 19.39
C GLU A 65 -29.59 -45.06 19.15
N ASN A 66 -29.42 -45.53 17.91
CA ASN A 66 -29.51 -46.96 17.56
C ASN A 66 -28.25 -47.51 16.88
N ARG A 67 -27.06 -47.07 17.31
CA ARG A 67 -25.82 -47.80 17.00
C ARG A 67 -25.70 -48.94 18.01
N PRO A 68 -25.58 -50.21 17.57
CA PRO A 68 -25.38 -51.31 18.48
C PRO A 68 -24.04 -51.09 19.22
N VAL A 69 -24.12 -51.15 20.54
CA VAL A 69 -23.07 -50.75 21.51
C VAL A 69 -21.86 -51.70 21.52
N ASP A 70 -21.83 -52.68 20.61
CA ASP A 70 -20.77 -53.66 20.40
C ASP A 70 -19.62 -53.14 19.53
N GLU A 71 -19.82 -52.08 18.73
CA GLU A 71 -18.76 -51.40 17.97
C GLU A 71 -17.97 -50.38 18.82
N ALA A 72 -18.59 -49.86 19.90
CA ALA A 72 -17.95 -48.94 20.84
C ALA A 72 -16.86 -49.62 21.70
N GLY A 73 -16.89 -50.95 21.82
CA GLY A 73 -15.90 -51.71 22.58
C GLY A 73 -14.54 -51.84 21.88
N ARG A 74 -14.47 -51.72 20.55
CA ARG A 74 -13.20 -51.84 19.79
C ARG A 74 -12.42 -50.54 19.64
N LEU A 75 -13.04 -49.39 19.91
CA LEU A 75 -12.35 -48.08 19.92
C LEU A 75 -11.77 -47.71 21.29
N LEU A 76 -12.06 -48.53 22.32
CA LEU A 76 -11.55 -48.37 23.68
C LEU A 76 -10.28 -49.18 23.95
N ASP A 77 -9.76 -49.91 22.95
CA ASP A 77 -8.46 -50.63 22.98
C ASP A 77 -7.28 -49.65 22.81
N THR A 78 -7.39 -48.48 23.44
CA THR A 78 -6.26 -47.72 23.94
C THR A 78 -6.47 -47.56 25.45
N ASP A 79 -6.21 -48.65 26.18
CA ASP A 79 -5.72 -48.57 27.56
C ASP A 79 -4.69 -47.42 27.65
N GLY A 80 -4.70 -46.49 28.61
CA GLY A 80 -5.60 -46.22 29.72
C GLY A 80 -5.09 -44.90 30.33
N SER A 81 -6.00 -44.03 30.78
CA SER A 81 -5.67 -42.76 31.45
C SER A 81 -4.68 -41.87 30.68
N ARG A 82 -5.16 -40.94 29.83
CA ARG A 82 -4.30 -39.84 29.32
C ARG A 82 -3.48 -39.29 30.48
N THR A 83 -2.17 -39.49 30.43
CA THR A 83 -1.33 -39.18 31.58
C THR A 83 -1.38 -37.67 31.81
N ILE A 84 -1.21 -37.22 33.04
CA ILE A 84 -1.12 -35.77 33.35
C ILE A 84 -0.07 -35.11 32.44
N GLY A 85 0.99 -35.84 32.06
CA GLY A 85 2.00 -35.40 31.10
C GLY A 85 1.47 -35.18 29.68
N GLN A 86 0.52 -35.99 29.19
CA GLN A 86 -0.12 -35.79 27.88
C GLN A 86 -1.07 -34.59 27.88
N LEU A 87 -1.82 -34.35 28.96
CA LEU A 87 -2.70 -33.18 29.07
C LEU A 87 -1.90 -31.86 29.13
N VAL A 88 -0.79 -31.86 29.86
CA VAL A 88 0.13 -30.72 29.92
C VAL A 88 0.83 -30.50 28.57
N ALA A 89 1.20 -31.58 27.88
CA ALA A 89 1.80 -31.49 26.54
C ALA A 89 0.81 -30.93 25.50
N ASP A 90 -0.45 -31.35 25.54
CA ASP A 90 -1.51 -30.85 24.66
C ASP A 90 -1.85 -29.38 24.95
N ALA A 91 -2.02 -29.00 26.23
CA ALA A 91 -2.26 -27.62 26.63
C ALA A 91 -1.09 -26.68 26.25
N SER A 92 0.15 -27.15 26.40
CA SER A 92 1.34 -26.39 25.97
C SER A 92 1.39 -26.21 24.45
N ARG A 93 0.93 -27.20 23.70
CA ARG A 93 0.86 -27.16 22.23
C ARG A 93 -0.25 -26.22 21.75
N GLU A 94 -1.37 -26.14 22.43
CA GLU A 94 -2.44 -25.17 22.17
C GLU A 94 -2.01 -23.73 22.48
N MET A 95 -1.37 -23.49 23.63
CA MET A 95 -0.79 -22.17 23.94
C MET A 95 0.25 -21.75 22.89
N SER A 96 1.13 -22.67 22.49
CA SER A 96 2.12 -22.42 21.43
C SER A 96 1.46 -22.07 20.09
N THR A 97 0.30 -22.66 19.80
CA THR A 97 -0.47 -22.42 18.58
C THR A 97 -1.14 -21.04 18.61
N LEU A 98 -1.74 -20.66 19.74
CA LEU A 98 -2.31 -19.32 19.93
C LEU A 98 -1.25 -18.23 19.78
N VAL A 99 -0.12 -18.35 20.49
CA VAL A 99 0.98 -17.37 20.40
C VAL A 99 1.48 -17.24 18.96
N ARG A 100 1.65 -18.36 18.26
CA ARG A 100 2.10 -18.34 16.86
C ARG A 100 1.06 -17.72 15.92
N SER A 101 -0.23 -17.88 16.21
CA SER A 101 -1.32 -17.25 15.44
C SER A 101 -1.38 -15.74 15.67
N GLU A 102 -1.19 -15.27 16.91
CA GLU A 102 -1.13 -13.85 17.27
C GLU A 102 0.05 -13.17 16.55
N ILE A 103 1.23 -13.82 16.57
CA ILE A 103 2.42 -13.34 15.86
C ILE A 103 2.21 -13.33 14.35
N ALA A 104 1.54 -14.35 13.80
CA ALA A 104 1.26 -14.41 12.37
C ALA A 104 0.30 -13.29 11.94
N LEU A 105 -0.71 -12.99 12.76
CA LEU A 105 -1.65 -11.89 12.53
C LEU A 105 -0.94 -10.53 12.64
N ALA A 106 -0.18 -10.30 13.71
CA ALA A 106 0.59 -9.08 13.90
C ALA A 106 1.58 -8.86 12.74
N LYS A 107 2.24 -9.93 12.28
CA LYS A 107 3.11 -9.88 11.10
C LYS A 107 2.32 -9.55 9.84
N ALA A 108 1.12 -10.10 9.65
CA ALA A 108 0.27 -9.80 8.50
C ALA A 108 -0.22 -8.34 8.51
N GLU A 109 -0.58 -7.81 9.68
CA GLU A 109 -1.01 -6.42 9.85
C GLU A 109 0.15 -5.44 9.61
N VAL A 110 1.31 -5.70 10.21
CA VAL A 110 2.52 -4.91 9.99
C VAL A 110 2.93 -4.96 8.52
N THR A 111 2.97 -6.14 7.88
CA THR A 111 3.35 -6.25 6.47
C THR A 111 2.31 -5.65 5.51
N GLY A 112 1.01 -5.72 5.85
CA GLY A 112 -0.06 -5.04 5.11
C GLY A 112 0.07 -3.52 5.18
N GLY A 113 0.34 -3.00 6.38
CA GLY A 113 0.65 -1.59 6.62
C GLY A 113 1.93 -1.16 5.89
N LEU A 114 2.97 -2.00 5.89
CA LEU A 114 4.24 -1.71 5.23
C LEU A 114 4.13 -1.71 3.70
N LYS A 115 3.32 -2.58 3.11
CA LYS A 115 3.09 -2.59 1.65
C LYS A 115 2.33 -1.35 1.19
N SER A 116 1.26 -1.01 1.90
CA SER A 116 0.41 0.13 1.55
C SER A 116 1.11 1.46 1.87
N GLY A 117 1.67 1.56 3.07
CA GLY A 117 2.47 2.70 3.51
C GLY A 117 3.77 2.86 2.71
N GLY A 118 4.44 1.76 2.37
CA GLY A 118 5.67 1.76 1.58
C GLY A 118 5.46 2.24 0.14
N LYS A 119 4.37 1.83 -0.51
CA LYS A 119 4.00 2.36 -1.83
C LYS A 119 3.67 3.86 -1.75
N GLY A 120 2.93 4.29 -0.74
CA GLY A 120 2.64 5.72 -0.50
C GLY A 120 3.90 6.54 -0.27
N ALA A 121 4.77 6.09 0.63
CA ALA A 121 6.06 6.71 0.92
C ALA A 121 6.98 6.74 -0.30
N GLY A 122 7.02 5.68 -1.10
CA GLY A 122 7.79 5.62 -2.34
C GLY A 122 7.29 6.64 -3.38
N LEU A 123 5.97 6.74 -3.58
CA LEU A 123 5.38 7.72 -4.50
C LEU A 123 5.59 9.16 -4.02
N LEU A 124 5.43 9.43 -2.72
CA LEU A 124 5.71 10.75 -2.16
C LEU A 124 7.19 11.10 -2.23
N GLY A 125 8.09 10.13 -1.99
CA GLY A 125 9.53 10.31 -2.17
C GLY A 125 9.89 10.64 -3.62
N ALA A 126 9.33 9.90 -4.58
CA ALA A 126 9.52 10.17 -6.00
C ALA A 126 8.95 11.54 -6.41
N ALA A 127 7.75 11.90 -5.93
CA ALA A 127 7.14 13.19 -6.18
C ALA A 127 7.97 14.34 -5.58
N ALA A 128 8.49 14.19 -4.36
CA ALA A 128 9.37 15.17 -3.73
C ALA A 128 10.69 15.32 -4.51
N PHE A 129 11.28 14.21 -4.96
CA PHE A 129 12.50 14.24 -5.77
C PHE A 129 12.28 14.92 -7.13
N LEU A 130 11.22 14.55 -7.85
CA LEU A 130 10.86 15.18 -9.12
C LEU A 130 10.49 16.66 -8.93
N GLY A 131 9.78 16.99 -7.86
CA GLY A 131 9.47 18.37 -7.48
C GLY A 131 10.74 19.19 -7.22
N LEU A 132 11.74 18.61 -6.53
CA LEU A 132 13.03 19.24 -6.30
C LEU A 132 13.78 19.48 -7.63
N LEU A 133 13.83 18.48 -8.52
CA LEU A 133 14.42 18.66 -9.85
C LEU A 133 13.70 19.75 -10.66
N GLY A 134 12.36 19.72 -10.66
CA GLY A 134 11.54 20.75 -11.31
C GLY A 134 11.82 22.15 -10.76
N LEU A 135 12.00 22.28 -9.44
CA LEU A 135 12.35 23.54 -8.79
C LEU A 135 13.74 24.05 -9.19
N ILE A 136 14.73 23.17 -9.32
CA ILE A 136 16.06 23.52 -9.83
C ILE A 136 15.97 24.06 -11.27
N PHE A 137 15.26 23.36 -12.15
CA PHE A 137 15.05 23.81 -13.53
C PHE A 137 14.21 25.09 -13.61
N LEU A 138 13.26 25.29 -12.70
CA LEU A 138 12.47 26.51 -12.60
C LEU A 138 13.38 27.71 -12.32
N PHE A 139 14.27 27.62 -11.32
CA PHE A 139 15.21 28.71 -11.02
C PHE A 139 16.22 28.94 -12.14
N HIS A 140 16.69 27.87 -12.79
CA HIS A 140 17.54 27.98 -13.97
C HIS A 140 16.82 28.74 -15.09
N THR A 141 15.55 28.41 -15.35
CA THR A 141 14.71 29.08 -16.34
C THR A 141 14.50 30.54 -15.98
N LEU A 142 14.23 30.84 -14.70
CA LEU A 142 14.05 32.21 -14.20
C LEU A 142 15.32 33.04 -14.44
N ALA A 143 16.49 32.52 -14.07
CA ALA A 143 17.77 33.18 -14.30
C ALA A 143 18.03 33.39 -15.81
N ARG A 144 17.65 32.41 -16.65
CA ARG A 144 17.78 32.50 -18.10
C ARG A 144 16.87 33.56 -18.73
N VAL A 145 15.67 33.75 -18.20
CA VAL A 145 14.74 34.82 -18.62
C VAL A 145 15.29 36.19 -18.21
N LEU A 146 15.85 36.31 -17.01
CA LEU A 146 16.49 37.56 -16.55
C LEU A 146 17.72 37.93 -17.39
N ASP A 147 18.44 36.93 -17.89
CA ASP A 147 19.63 37.14 -18.73
C ASP A 147 19.35 37.87 -20.06
N ILE A 148 18.09 37.95 -20.49
CA ILE A 148 17.72 38.74 -21.68
C ILE A 148 18.07 40.22 -21.47
N TRP A 149 18.06 40.70 -20.23
CA TRP A 149 18.23 42.11 -19.87
C TRP A 149 19.51 42.41 -19.08
N LEU A 150 20.09 41.40 -18.42
CA LEU A 150 21.27 41.54 -17.55
C LEU A 150 22.32 40.48 -17.87
N PRO A 151 23.61 40.69 -17.52
CA PRO A 151 24.63 39.66 -17.67
C PRO A 151 24.34 38.43 -16.80
N ILE A 152 24.75 37.26 -17.28
CA ILE A 152 24.42 35.96 -16.67
C ILE A 152 24.80 35.87 -15.20
N SER A 153 25.94 36.43 -14.80
CA SER A 153 26.36 36.47 -13.41
C SER A 153 25.38 37.25 -12.51
N ALA A 154 24.86 38.39 -12.97
CA ALA A 154 23.90 39.19 -12.22
C ALA A 154 22.54 38.50 -12.12
N SER A 155 22.07 37.88 -13.20
CA SER A 155 20.79 37.15 -13.23
C SER A 155 20.75 36.00 -12.24
N TYR A 156 21.80 35.15 -12.22
CA TYR A 156 21.92 34.08 -11.22
C TYR A 156 22.10 34.64 -9.79
N GLY A 157 22.81 35.75 -9.63
CA GLY A 157 22.96 36.43 -8.35
C GLY A 157 21.63 36.88 -7.75
N ILE A 158 20.75 37.50 -8.55
CA ILE A 158 19.43 37.97 -8.11
C ILE A 158 18.54 36.79 -7.70
N VAL A 159 18.47 35.73 -8.52
CA VAL A 159 17.68 34.54 -8.20
C VAL A 159 18.20 33.86 -6.93
N THR A 160 19.53 33.82 -6.74
CA THR A 160 20.15 33.30 -5.51
C THR A 160 19.77 34.14 -4.29
N ALA A 161 19.82 35.47 -4.39
CA ALA A 161 19.44 36.35 -3.29
C ALA A 161 17.95 36.17 -2.90
N LEU A 162 17.06 36.07 -3.88
CA LEU A 162 15.64 35.77 -3.64
C LEU A 162 15.44 34.43 -2.92
N LEU A 163 16.18 33.40 -3.32
CA LEU A 163 16.15 32.09 -2.68
C LEU A 163 16.60 32.13 -1.22
N PHE A 164 17.69 32.84 -0.92
CA PHE A 164 18.17 33.02 0.46
C PHE A 164 17.14 33.75 1.32
N LEU A 165 16.43 34.73 0.75
CA LEU A 165 15.38 35.45 1.47
C LEU A 165 14.21 34.52 1.81
N VAL A 166 13.74 33.72 0.85
CA VAL A 166 12.70 32.70 1.08
C VAL A 166 13.17 31.66 2.09
N ALA A 167 14.40 31.15 1.96
CA ALA A 167 14.99 30.18 2.88
C ALA A 167 15.11 30.73 4.32
N ALA A 168 15.46 32.01 4.48
CA ALA A 168 15.51 32.66 5.78
C ALA A 168 14.12 32.71 6.43
N VAL A 169 13.09 33.10 5.67
CA VAL A 169 11.70 33.13 6.19
C VAL A 169 11.22 31.73 6.56
N LEU A 170 11.38 30.75 5.67
CA LEU A 170 10.99 29.36 5.93
C LEU A 170 11.78 28.75 7.10
N GLY A 171 13.08 29.04 7.19
CA GLY A 171 13.93 28.59 8.29
C GLY A 171 13.50 29.17 9.63
N LEU A 172 13.13 30.45 9.67
CA LEU A 172 12.59 31.10 10.88
C LEU A 172 11.22 30.52 11.27
N MET A 173 10.33 30.29 10.29
CA MET A 173 9.04 29.64 10.53
C MET A 173 9.22 28.20 11.01
N GLY A 174 10.12 27.43 10.40
CA GLY A 174 10.45 26.07 10.79
C GLY A 174 11.05 26.01 12.18
N LYS A 175 11.99 26.91 12.51
CA LYS A 175 12.53 27.05 13.86
C LYS A 175 11.41 27.33 14.86
N LYS A 176 10.51 28.26 14.57
CA LYS A 176 9.36 28.58 15.44
C LYS A 176 8.42 27.38 15.60
N ALA A 177 8.13 26.65 14.53
CA ALA A 177 7.30 25.46 14.57
C ALA A 177 7.93 24.34 15.42
N ILE A 178 9.25 24.12 15.28
CA ILE A 178 9.98 23.14 16.10
C ILE A 178 10.03 23.59 17.55
N SER A 179 10.24 24.88 17.83
CA SER A 179 10.23 25.41 19.20
C SER A 179 8.84 25.38 19.87
N GLN A 180 7.75 25.34 19.08
CA GLN A 180 6.38 25.20 19.60
C GLN A 180 5.90 23.75 19.65
N ALA A 181 6.50 22.86 18.84
CA ALA A 181 6.25 21.44 18.95
C ALA A 181 6.75 20.97 20.33
N LYS A 182 5.85 20.35 21.12
CA LYS A 182 6.22 19.75 22.40
C LYS A 182 7.42 18.82 22.18
N PRO A 183 8.45 18.88 23.05
CA PRO A 183 9.57 17.95 22.98
C PRO A 183 9.02 16.52 23.00
N VAL A 184 9.75 15.64 22.31
CA VAL A 184 9.55 14.19 22.17
C VAL A 184 8.82 13.59 23.40
N PRO A 185 7.84 12.68 23.26
CA PRO A 185 7.08 12.16 24.40
C PRO A 185 8.00 11.48 25.42
N GLU A 186 8.51 12.27 26.37
CA GLU A 186 9.42 11.89 27.44
C GLU A 186 8.86 10.71 28.22
N GLN A 187 7.53 10.66 28.39
CA GLN A 187 6.83 9.55 29.02
C GLN A 187 7.02 8.24 28.25
N ALA A 188 6.86 8.24 26.92
CA ALA A 188 7.05 7.03 26.11
C ALA A 188 8.52 6.55 26.10
N ILE A 189 9.47 7.49 26.17
CA ILE A 189 10.90 7.15 26.27
C ILE A 189 11.23 6.61 27.66
N THR A 190 10.62 7.18 28.72
CA THR A 190 10.84 6.76 30.10
C THR A 190 10.24 5.38 30.37
N GLU A 191 9.01 5.13 29.93
CA GLU A 191 8.37 3.80 30.03
C GLU A 191 9.14 2.73 29.25
N ALA A 192 9.65 3.06 28.07
CA ALA A 192 10.49 2.13 27.30
C ALA A 192 11.81 1.82 28.02
N LYS A 193 12.42 2.81 28.69
CA LYS A 193 13.65 2.60 29.48
C LYS A 193 13.39 1.76 30.73
N GLU A 194 12.32 2.04 31.47
CA GLU A 194 11.94 1.24 32.65
C GLU A 194 11.63 -0.21 32.26
N THR A 195 10.95 -0.42 31.14
CA THR A 195 10.65 -1.78 30.63
C THR A 195 11.93 -2.54 30.29
N VAL A 196 12.92 -1.88 29.68
CA VAL A 196 14.22 -2.50 29.35
C VAL A 196 15.04 -2.78 30.61
N GLU A 197 15.03 -1.87 31.58
CA GLU A 197 15.73 -2.06 32.86
C GLU A 197 15.11 -3.19 33.69
N ALA A 198 13.77 -3.28 33.76
CA ALA A 198 13.08 -4.36 34.45
C ALA A 198 13.35 -5.74 33.83
N VAL A 199 13.47 -5.82 32.51
CA VAL A 199 13.83 -7.08 31.83
C VAL A 199 15.30 -7.43 32.07
N LYS A 200 16.20 -6.44 32.12
CA LYS A 200 17.63 -6.66 32.33
C LYS A 200 17.98 -7.02 33.78
N SER A 201 17.22 -6.54 34.77
CA SER A 201 17.40 -6.91 36.18
C SER A 201 16.82 -8.28 36.52
N SER A 202 15.97 -8.83 35.64
CA SER A 202 15.31 -10.12 35.81
C SER A 202 16.03 -11.28 35.09
N VAL A 203 17.16 -11.00 34.42
CA VAL A 203 18.00 -11.97 33.69
C VAL A 203 19.37 -12.12 34.36
#